data_AF-A0AAD8IW79-F1
#
_entry.id   AF-A0AAD8IW79-F1
#
_cell.length_a   1.000
_cell.length_b   1.000
_cell.length_c   1.000
_cell.angle_alpha   90.00
_cell.angle_beta   90.00
_cell.angle_gamma   90.00
#
_symmetry.space_group_name_H-M   'P 1'
#
loop_
_entity.id
_entity.type
_entity.pdbx_description
1 polymer ?
#
loop_
_entity_poly.entity_id
_entity_poly.type
_entity_poly.pdbx_seq_one_letter_code
_entity_poly.pdbx_strand_id
1 'polypeptide(L)'
;MAEEFIVTKTNHVSFQNVQSIANLQFRAWAQFLNTRSLVSYALSTPVVLCIDQLTTLYTTATDTSENNISSFSFVVPGGRTIRVTEHDLNRILHFLTENLVPDPNTEEIHAFFTLIRSQQPNFFVGEFLKHYLTKPWNFFFHTLIHVFTAKLTNLLGIPPFLQKLGFAIAHNRHINIGRLVIDQMLLCMGPLDERTGIDDVLCFYPRFLQLILNDVLM
;
A
#
# COMPACT_ATOMS: atom_id res chain seq x y z
N MET A 1 -32.24 9.27 -2.20
CA MET A 1 -31.21 9.50 -3.24
C MET A 1 -30.62 8.14 -3.55
N ALA A 2 -30.07 7.90 -4.76
CA ALA A 2 -29.48 6.59 -5.04
C ALA A 2 -28.10 6.53 -4.37
N GLU A 3 -27.80 5.45 -3.64
CA GLU A 3 -26.48 5.22 -3.06
C GLU A 3 -25.44 5.10 -4.20
N GLU A 4 -24.42 5.96 -4.22
CA GLU A 4 -23.37 5.96 -5.23
C GLU A 4 -22.08 5.35 -4.66
N PHE A 5 -21.57 4.32 -5.34
CA PHE A 5 -20.28 3.73 -5.00
C PHE A 5 -19.16 4.44 -5.75
N ILE A 6 -18.31 5.16 -5.01
CA ILE A 6 -17.29 6.03 -5.58
C ILE A 6 -15.92 5.40 -5.37
N VAL A 7 -15.28 5.01 -6.48
CA VAL A 7 -13.89 4.57 -6.46
C VAL A 7 -12.97 5.77 -6.26
N THR A 8 -12.23 5.79 -5.16
CA THR A 8 -11.27 6.86 -4.91
C THR A 8 -10.13 6.79 -5.92
N LYS A 9 -9.66 7.95 -6.39
CA LYS A 9 -8.45 8.07 -7.24
C LYS A 9 -7.20 7.86 -6.39
N THR A 10 -7.04 6.66 -5.83
CA THR A 10 -5.93 6.25 -4.97
C THR A 10 -5.36 4.92 -5.46
N ASN A 11 -4.26 4.45 -4.85
CA ASN A 11 -3.65 3.15 -5.18
C ASN A 11 -3.28 2.99 -6.68
N HIS A 12 -2.62 4.03 -7.21
CA HIS A 12 -2.25 4.13 -8.62
C HIS A 12 -1.21 3.10 -9.04
N VAL A 13 -1.09 2.89 -10.35
CA VAL A 13 0.07 2.23 -10.94
C VAL A 13 1.24 3.21 -11.01
N SER A 14 2.45 2.74 -10.74
CA SER A 14 3.69 3.49 -10.91
C SER A 14 4.04 3.73 -12.40
N PHE A 15 5.19 4.35 -12.66
CA PHE A 15 5.62 4.76 -14.01
C PHE A 15 5.63 3.62 -15.03
N GLN A 16 4.72 3.63 -16.00
CA GLN A 16 4.68 2.59 -17.05
C GLN A 16 5.78 2.75 -18.11
N ASN A 17 6.18 3.99 -18.42
CA ASN A 17 7.25 4.27 -19.39
C ASN A 17 8.46 4.89 -18.68
N VAL A 18 9.28 4.05 -18.05
CA VAL A 18 10.50 4.49 -17.35
C VAL A 18 11.48 5.19 -18.30
N GLN A 19 11.51 4.80 -19.58
CA GLN A 19 12.46 5.35 -20.56
C GLN A 19 12.17 6.81 -20.94
N SER A 20 10.94 7.29 -20.74
CA SER A 20 10.59 8.69 -21.00
C SER A 20 11.12 9.66 -19.94
N ILE A 21 11.62 9.17 -18.81
CA ILE A 21 12.18 10.02 -17.74
C ILE A 21 13.51 10.60 -18.20
N ALA A 22 13.55 11.91 -18.47
CA ALA A 22 14.74 12.61 -18.95
C ALA A 22 15.89 12.62 -17.93
N ASN A 23 15.57 12.75 -16.64
CA ASN A 23 16.58 12.72 -15.58
C ASN A 23 17.07 11.29 -15.33
N LEU A 24 18.35 11.02 -15.63
CA LEU A 24 18.95 9.69 -15.51
C LEU A 24 18.91 9.12 -14.08
N GLN A 25 19.05 9.98 -13.07
CA GLN A 25 18.99 9.55 -11.68
C GLN A 25 17.58 9.06 -11.32
N PHE A 26 16.54 9.82 -11.67
CA PHE A 26 15.15 9.39 -11.46
C PHE A 26 14.78 8.18 -12.31
N ARG A 27 15.33 8.06 -13.53
CA ARG A 27 15.17 6.88 -14.36
C ARG A 27 15.71 5.63 -13.68
N ALA A 28 16.91 5.70 -13.10
CA ALA A 28 17.50 4.57 -12.37
C ALA A 28 16.65 4.16 -11.17
N TRP A 29 16.13 5.12 -10.41
CA TRP A 29 15.21 4.84 -9.28
C TRP A 29 13.89 4.22 -9.73
N ALA A 30 13.28 4.76 -10.79
CA ALA A 30 12.06 4.20 -11.36
C ALA A 30 12.28 2.77 -11.88
N GLN A 31 13.42 2.52 -12.54
CA GLN A 31 13.80 1.20 -13.01
C GLN A 31 14.00 0.22 -11.85
N PHE A 32 14.71 0.63 -10.79
CA PHE A 32 14.88 -0.18 -9.59
C PHE A 32 13.52 -0.54 -8.97
N LEU A 33 12.67 0.46 -8.73
CA LEU A 33 11.34 0.26 -8.15
C LEU A 33 10.49 -0.71 -8.99
N ASN A 34 10.42 -0.50 -10.30
CA ASN A 34 9.50 -1.25 -11.16
C ASN A 34 9.99 -2.64 -11.55
N THR A 35 11.30 -2.92 -11.46
CA THR A 35 11.85 -4.18 -12.02
C THR A 35 12.70 -4.98 -11.05
N ARG A 36 13.19 -4.37 -9.97
CA ARG A 36 14.16 -5.00 -9.05
C ARG A 36 13.77 -4.92 -7.58
N SER A 37 12.77 -4.13 -7.21
CA SER A 37 12.34 -4.02 -5.82
C SER A 37 11.43 -5.17 -5.40
N LEU A 38 11.41 -5.42 -4.08
CA LEU A 38 10.52 -6.39 -3.41
C LEU A 38 9.04 -6.16 -3.66
N VAL A 39 8.67 -4.98 -4.16
CA VAL A 39 7.28 -4.58 -4.41
C VAL A 39 7.00 -4.26 -5.88
N SER A 40 7.90 -4.64 -6.79
CA SER A 40 7.83 -4.30 -8.21
C SER A 40 6.49 -4.67 -8.86
N TYR A 41 5.97 -5.87 -8.60
CA TYR A 41 4.65 -6.29 -9.08
C TYR A 41 3.53 -5.40 -8.52
N ALA A 42 3.48 -5.26 -7.19
CA ALA A 42 2.50 -4.38 -6.56
C ALA A 42 2.61 -2.93 -7.03
N LEU A 43 3.78 -2.44 -7.47
CA LEU A 43 3.94 -1.10 -8.03
C LEU A 43 3.44 -0.96 -9.47
N SER A 44 3.63 -1.97 -10.31
CA SER A 44 3.56 -1.82 -11.77
C SER A 44 2.37 -2.51 -12.42
N THR A 45 1.72 -3.46 -11.74
CA THR A 45 0.63 -4.25 -12.32
C THR A 45 -0.63 -3.40 -12.52
N PRO A 46 -1.08 -3.20 -13.77
CA PRO A 46 -2.37 -2.59 -14.06
C PRO A 46 -3.50 -3.59 -13.78
N VAL A 47 -4.68 -3.09 -13.44
CA VAL A 47 -5.87 -3.92 -13.25
C VAL A 47 -7.10 -3.24 -13.85
N VAL A 48 -8.00 -4.05 -14.39
CA VAL A 48 -9.33 -3.58 -14.81
C VAL A 48 -10.26 -3.66 -13.61
N LEU A 49 -10.83 -2.52 -13.20
CA LEU A 49 -11.72 -2.45 -12.04
C LEU A 49 -13.13 -2.92 -12.40
N CYS A 50 -13.66 -3.88 -11.66
CA CYS A 50 -15.06 -4.31 -11.72
C CYS A 50 -15.81 -3.70 -10.54
N ILE A 51 -16.59 -2.65 -10.81
CA ILE A 51 -17.25 -1.85 -9.77
C ILE A 51 -18.17 -2.72 -8.91
N ASP A 52 -19.00 -3.58 -9.52
CA ASP A 52 -19.96 -4.40 -8.76
C ASP A 52 -19.28 -5.37 -7.78
N GLN A 53 -18.16 -5.97 -8.19
CA GLN A 53 -17.37 -6.86 -7.33
C GLN A 53 -16.69 -6.09 -6.20
N LEU A 54 -16.13 -4.92 -6.51
CA LEU A 54 -15.52 -4.04 -5.53
C LEU A 54 -16.55 -3.55 -4.52
N THR A 55 -17.75 -3.16 -4.96
CA THR A 55 -18.86 -2.78 -4.07
C THR A 55 -19.20 -3.91 -3.12
N THR A 56 -19.41 -5.12 -3.66
CA THR A 56 -19.77 -6.30 -2.85
C THR A 56 -18.69 -6.62 -1.81
N LEU A 57 -17.42 -6.62 -2.23
CA LEU A 57 -16.30 -6.83 -1.29
C LEU A 57 -16.28 -5.73 -0.23
N TYR A 58 -16.33 -4.47 -0.65
CA TYR A 58 -16.12 -3.33 0.24
C TYR A 58 -17.23 -3.17 1.29
N THR A 59 -18.47 -3.51 0.95
CA THR A 59 -19.62 -3.42 1.87
C THR A 59 -19.81 -4.68 2.71
N THR A 60 -18.98 -5.73 2.53
CA THR A 60 -19.04 -6.96 3.33
C THR A 60 -17.72 -7.30 4.02
N ALA A 61 -16.64 -6.57 3.71
CA ALA A 61 -15.33 -6.82 4.27
C ALA A 61 -15.29 -6.54 5.78
N THR A 62 -14.88 -7.53 6.57
CA THR A 62 -14.74 -7.46 8.03
C THR A 62 -13.35 -7.89 8.47
N ASP A 63 -12.83 -7.25 9.52
CA ASP A 63 -11.61 -7.68 10.17
C ASP A 63 -11.83 -9.05 10.84
N THR A 64 -10.94 -10.00 10.55
CA THR A 64 -10.94 -11.37 11.12
C THR A 64 -9.56 -11.73 11.65
N SER A 65 -8.76 -10.72 12.00
CA SER A 65 -7.40 -10.87 12.50
C SER A 65 -7.40 -11.61 13.84
N GLU A 66 -6.61 -12.67 13.92
CA GLU A 66 -6.53 -13.55 15.09
C GLU A 66 -5.08 -13.99 15.30
N ASN A 67 -4.67 -14.18 16.57
CA ASN A 67 -3.34 -14.71 16.92
C ASN A 67 -2.16 -13.97 16.25
N ASN A 68 -2.25 -12.63 16.12
CA ASN A 68 -1.28 -11.76 15.43
C ASN A 68 -1.14 -12.00 13.91
N ILE A 69 -2.10 -12.67 13.29
CA ILE A 69 -2.18 -12.82 11.84
C ILE A 69 -3.22 -11.84 11.32
N SER A 70 -2.76 -10.83 10.56
CA SER A 70 -3.68 -9.87 9.96
C SER A 70 -4.48 -10.54 8.85
N SER A 71 -5.81 -10.43 8.92
CA SER A 71 -6.69 -11.03 7.92
C SER A 71 -8.05 -10.36 7.91
N PHE A 72 -8.71 -10.41 6.76
CA PHE A 72 -10.08 -9.94 6.61
C PHE A 72 -10.91 -10.95 5.83
N SER A 73 -12.22 -10.91 6.01
CA SER A 73 -13.16 -11.75 5.27
C SER A 73 -14.17 -10.91 4.53
N PHE A 74 -14.67 -11.39 3.40
CA PHE A 74 -15.73 -10.73 2.64
C PHE A 74 -16.60 -11.76 1.93
N VAL A 75 -17.77 -11.33 1.46
CA VAL A 75 -18.71 -12.18 0.74
C VAL A 75 -18.55 -11.97 -0.77
N VAL A 76 -18.57 -13.06 -1.54
CA VAL A 76 -18.60 -13.02 -3.00
C VAL A 76 -20.00 -13.38 -3.54
N PRO A 77 -20.29 -13.08 -4.82
CA PRO A 77 -21.55 -13.50 -5.45
C PRO A 77 -21.80 -15.01 -5.22
N GLY A 78 -23.01 -15.34 -4.77
CA GLY A 78 -23.39 -16.71 -4.36
C GLY A 78 -23.30 -16.98 -2.85
N GLY A 79 -22.94 -15.98 -2.03
CA GLY A 79 -23.01 -16.06 -0.58
C GLY A 79 -21.84 -16.78 0.09
N ARG A 80 -20.80 -17.14 -0.67
CA ARG A 80 -19.57 -17.73 -0.14
C ARG A 80 -18.74 -16.64 0.57
N THR A 81 -18.31 -16.92 1.79
CA THR A 81 -17.35 -16.07 2.52
C THR A 81 -15.93 -16.52 2.21
N ILE A 82 -15.07 -15.56 1.86
CA ILE A 82 -13.65 -15.76 1.59
C ILE A 82 -12.85 -15.03 2.66
N ARG A 83 -11.85 -15.71 3.22
CA ARG A 83 -10.88 -15.11 4.16
C ARG A 83 -9.56 -14.91 3.44
N VAL A 84 -8.98 -13.72 3.58
CA VAL A 84 -7.67 -13.35 3.02
C VAL A 84 -6.73 -13.02 4.17
N THR A 85 -5.63 -13.76 4.26
CA THR A 85 -4.58 -13.57 5.25
C THR A 85 -3.42 -12.74 4.71
N GLU A 86 -2.53 -12.27 5.59
CA GLU A 86 -1.25 -11.65 5.21
C GLU A 86 -0.40 -12.54 4.28
N HIS A 87 -0.49 -13.87 4.41
CA HIS A 87 0.19 -14.82 3.53
C HIS A 87 -0.43 -14.83 2.13
N ASP A 88 -1.77 -14.86 2.05
CA ASP A 88 -2.48 -14.78 0.78
C ASP A 88 -2.18 -13.47 0.06
N LEU A 89 -2.17 -12.35 0.81
CA LEU A 89 -1.85 -11.06 0.21
C LEU A 89 -0.40 -10.97 -0.28
N ASN A 90 0.55 -11.53 0.47
CA ASN A 90 1.93 -11.64 0.00
C ASN A 90 2.00 -12.43 -1.32
N ARG A 91 1.32 -13.57 -1.41
CA ARG A 91 1.26 -14.37 -2.64
C ARG A 91 0.64 -13.59 -3.80
N ILE A 92 -0.55 -13.00 -3.59
CA ILE A 92 -1.31 -12.27 -4.62
C ILE A 92 -0.53 -11.06 -5.15
N LEU A 93 0.18 -10.35 -4.28
CA LEU A 93 0.97 -9.16 -4.64
C LEU A 93 2.44 -9.47 -4.97
N HIS A 94 2.80 -10.76 -5.04
CA HIS A 94 4.15 -11.27 -5.32
C HIS A 94 5.21 -10.69 -4.37
N PHE A 95 4.84 -10.46 -3.12
CA PHE A 95 5.79 -10.24 -2.03
C PHE A 95 6.39 -11.58 -1.60
N LEU A 96 7.47 -11.51 -0.83
CA LEU A 96 8.08 -12.70 -0.26
C LEU A 96 7.16 -13.33 0.80
N THR A 97 7.08 -14.65 0.78
CA THR A 97 6.25 -15.44 1.71
C THR A 97 7.08 -16.20 2.74
N GLU A 98 8.41 -16.26 2.57
CA GLU A 98 9.33 -17.07 3.36
C GLU A 98 10.51 -16.23 3.86
N ASN A 99 11.19 -16.74 4.90
CA ASN A 99 12.35 -16.11 5.53
C ASN A 99 12.06 -14.67 5.98
N LEU A 100 10.83 -14.45 6.47
CA LEU A 100 10.39 -13.15 6.92
C LEU A 100 11.08 -12.79 8.24
N VAL A 101 11.59 -11.56 8.30
CA VAL A 101 12.22 -10.99 9.50
C VAL A 101 11.28 -9.98 10.16
N PRO A 102 11.46 -9.69 11.46
CA PRO A 102 10.67 -8.68 12.15
C PRO A 102 10.76 -7.31 11.46
N ASP A 103 9.74 -6.48 11.66
CA ASP A 103 9.74 -5.08 11.25
C ASP A 103 10.97 -4.34 11.80
N PRO A 104 11.44 -3.29 11.10
CA PRO A 104 12.42 -2.40 11.67
C PRO A 104 11.85 -1.70 12.92
N ASN A 105 12.67 -1.61 13.96
CA ASN A 105 12.32 -0.87 15.17
C ASN A 105 12.45 0.65 14.97
N THR A 106 12.04 1.43 15.97
CA THR A 106 12.08 2.89 15.91
C THR A 106 13.50 3.43 15.73
N GLU A 107 14.50 2.81 16.37
CA GLU A 107 15.90 3.24 16.22
C GLU A 107 16.43 3.03 14.80
N GLU A 108 16.13 1.89 14.18
CA GLU A 108 16.51 1.55 12.81
C GLU A 108 15.88 2.52 11.80
N ILE A 109 14.58 2.81 11.96
CA ILE A 109 13.88 3.80 11.13
C ILE A 109 14.51 5.18 11.30
N HIS A 110 14.77 5.61 12.54
CA HIS A 110 15.39 6.90 12.81
C HIS A 110 16.80 7.03 12.20
N ALA A 111 17.63 5.99 12.35
CA ALA A 111 18.96 5.94 11.76
C ALA A 111 18.89 6.03 10.22
N PHE A 112 17.97 5.30 9.60
CA PHE A 112 17.75 5.34 8.16
C PHE A 112 17.35 6.72 7.67
N PHE A 113 16.36 7.37 8.28
CA PHE A 113 15.94 8.72 7.88
C PHE A 113 17.01 9.79 8.16
N THR A 114 17.84 9.60 9.19
CA THR A 114 19.00 10.44 9.46
C THR A 114 20.06 10.34 8.35
N LEU A 115 20.21 9.16 7.75
CA LEU A 115 21.16 8.92 6.66
C LEU A 115 20.72 9.57 5.34
N ILE A 116 19.42 9.55 5.03
CA ILE A 116 18.89 9.92 3.70
C ILE A 116 18.41 11.37 3.58
N ARG A 117 18.48 12.13 4.69
CA ARG A 117 18.05 13.54 4.74
C ARG A 117 18.95 14.48 3.95
N SER A 118 18.41 15.64 3.63
CA SER A 118 19.15 16.84 3.23
C SER A 118 19.79 17.50 4.45
N GLN A 119 20.90 18.24 4.25
CA GLN A 119 21.72 18.83 5.32
C GLN A 119 21.00 19.98 6.07
N GLN A 120 20.00 19.67 6.90
CA GLN A 120 19.35 20.64 7.78
C GLN A 120 19.69 20.36 9.26
N PRO A 121 20.06 21.39 10.06
CA PRO A 121 20.62 21.22 11.39
C PRO A 121 19.60 20.85 12.49
N ASN A 122 18.31 21.17 12.33
CA ASN A 122 17.28 20.95 13.36
C ASN A 122 16.21 19.97 12.88
N PHE A 123 16.41 18.69 13.16
CA PHE A 123 15.44 17.63 12.86
C PHE A 123 14.76 17.19 14.16
N PHE A 124 13.49 17.57 14.35
CA PHE A 124 12.67 17.03 15.44
C PHE A 124 11.85 15.86 14.90
N VAL A 125 12.03 14.69 15.51
CA VAL A 125 11.53 13.37 15.09
C VAL A 125 10.05 13.19 15.45
N GLY A 126 9.23 14.22 15.26
CA GLY A 126 7.77 14.09 15.42
C GLY A 126 7.15 13.47 14.17
N GLU A 127 7.60 13.92 13.00
CA GLU A 127 7.05 13.52 11.71
C GLU A 127 8.16 13.51 10.64
N PHE A 128 8.36 12.38 9.97
CA PHE A 128 9.30 12.30 8.84
C PHE A 128 8.70 12.98 7.62
N LEU A 129 9.08 14.24 7.37
CA LEU A 129 8.54 15.04 6.27
C LEU A 129 9.36 14.87 4.97
N LYS A 130 8.65 14.71 3.85
CA LYS A 130 9.24 14.47 2.52
C LYS A 130 10.16 15.58 2.03
N HIS A 131 9.88 16.84 2.37
CA HIS A 131 10.70 17.97 1.93
C HIS A 131 12.07 18.03 2.60
N TYR A 132 12.28 17.28 3.68
CA TYR A 132 13.61 17.12 4.28
C TYR A 132 14.47 16.06 3.61
N LEU A 133 13.91 15.25 2.70
CA LEU A 133 14.66 14.25 1.95
C LEU A 133 15.39 14.86 0.75
N THR A 134 16.51 14.25 0.37
CA THR A 134 17.12 14.57 -0.93
C THR A 134 16.15 14.21 -2.07
N LYS A 135 16.30 14.86 -3.23
CA LYS A 135 15.37 14.69 -4.37
C LYS A 135 15.10 13.21 -4.75
N PRO A 136 16.10 12.31 -4.79
CA PRO A 136 15.84 10.90 -5.14
C PRO A 136 15.02 10.15 -4.08
N TRP A 137 15.27 10.40 -2.81
CA TRP A 137 14.51 9.79 -1.71
C TRP A 137 13.09 10.36 -1.63
N ASN A 138 12.92 11.66 -1.90
CA ASN A 138 11.58 12.24 -2.04
C ASN A 138 10.82 11.57 -3.19
N PHE A 139 11.44 11.41 -4.36
CA PHE A 139 10.84 10.68 -5.50
C PHE A 139 10.47 9.23 -5.14
N PHE A 140 11.35 8.52 -4.45
CA PHE A 140 11.13 7.15 -3.97
C PHE A 140 9.88 7.06 -3.07
N PHE A 141 9.82 7.85 -2.00
CA PHE A 141 8.67 7.84 -1.08
C PHE A 141 7.41 8.41 -1.70
N HIS A 142 7.53 9.38 -2.60
CA HIS A 142 6.40 9.88 -3.36
C HIS A 142 5.75 8.75 -4.17
N THR A 143 6.56 7.94 -4.85
CA THR A 143 6.08 6.77 -5.61
C THR A 143 5.37 5.79 -4.68
N LEU A 144 5.98 5.42 -3.55
CA LEU A 144 5.36 4.51 -2.60
C LEU A 144 4.03 5.05 -2.06
N ILE A 145 3.95 6.34 -1.73
CA ILE A 145 2.71 6.96 -1.27
C ILE A 145 1.61 6.86 -2.32
N HIS A 146 1.89 7.17 -3.57
CA HIS A 146 0.86 7.13 -4.62
C HIS A 146 0.32 5.72 -4.89
N VAL A 147 1.14 4.70 -4.65
CA VAL A 147 0.73 3.30 -4.87
C VAL A 147 0.12 2.68 -3.62
N PHE A 148 0.72 2.86 -2.44
CA PHE A 148 0.41 2.11 -1.24
C PHE A 148 -0.46 2.87 -0.24
N THR A 149 -0.93 4.09 -0.55
CA THR A 149 -1.84 4.83 0.34
C THR A 149 -3.15 5.19 -0.34
N ALA A 150 -4.19 5.30 0.50
CA ALA A 150 -5.49 5.90 0.22
C ALA A 150 -5.42 7.45 0.16
N LYS A 151 -4.43 8.01 -0.55
CA LYS A 151 -4.08 9.43 -0.44
C LYS A 151 -5.22 10.37 -0.90
N LEU A 152 -5.91 11.00 0.05
CA LEU A 152 -6.89 12.07 -0.22
C LEU A 152 -6.27 13.48 -0.17
N THR A 153 -5.09 13.67 0.47
CA THR A 153 -4.43 14.99 0.61
C THR A 153 -2.90 14.93 0.50
N ASN A 154 -2.26 16.09 0.25
CA ASN A 154 -0.80 16.25 0.22
C ASN A 154 -0.19 16.25 1.63
N LEU A 155 -0.34 15.15 2.37
CA LEU A 155 0.38 14.94 3.63
C LEU A 155 1.88 15.13 3.38
N LEU A 156 2.51 16.05 4.11
CA LEU A 156 3.96 16.28 4.08
C LEU A 156 4.71 15.09 4.69
N GLY A 157 4.09 14.42 5.67
CA GLY A 157 4.62 13.26 6.37
C GLY A 157 4.61 11.96 5.55
N ILE A 158 5.56 11.08 5.88
CA ILE A 158 5.60 9.69 5.43
C ILE A 158 4.92 8.84 6.52
N PRO A 159 3.80 8.17 6.24
CA PRO A 159 3.10 7.33 7.20
C PRO A 159 4.00 6.22 7.79
N PRO A 160 3.82 5.81 9.06
CA PRO A 160 4.67 4.80 9.71
C PRO A 160 4.80 3.49 8.92
N PHE A 161 3.72 2.97 8.33
CA PHE A 161 3.80 1.74 7.54
C PHE A 161 4.68 1.92 6.28
N LEU A 162 4.68 3.12 5.68
CA LEU A 162 5.55 3.44 4.55
C LEU A 162 6.99 3.67 4.96
N GLN A 163 7.24 4.14 6.17
CA GLN A 163 8.59 4.23 6.72
C GLN A 163 9.20 2.82 6.81
N LYS A 164 8.44 1.84 7.35
CA LYS A 164 8.83 0.43 7.40
C LYS A 164 9.03 -0.16 6.01
N LEU A 165 8.08 0.08 5.09
CA LEU A 165 8.17 -0.40 3.72
C LEU A 165 9.38 0.19 2.97
N GLY A 166 9.59 1.50 3.09
CA GLY A 166 10.71 2.19 2.46
C GLY A 166 12.06 1.71 2.99
N PHE A 167 12.18 1.51 4.31
CA PHE A 167 13.35 0.89 4.93
C PHE A 167 13.61 -0.51 4.38
N ALA A 168 12.56 -1.34 4.30
CA ALA A 168 12.67 -2.71 3.82
C ALA A 168 13.13 -2.80 2.37
N ILE A 169 12.58 -1.96 1.49
CA ILE A 169 13.00 -1.89 0.09
C ILE A 169 14.45 -1.40 -0.02
N ALA A 170 14.84 -0.37 0.74
CA ALA A 170 16.18 0.19 0.70
C ALA A 170 17.28 -0.80 1.14
N HIS A 171 16.97 -1.65 2.13
CA HIS A 171 17.92 -2.63 2.67
C HIS A 171 17.69 -4.06 2.15
N ASN A 172 16.76 -4.25 1.21
CA ASN A 172 16.32 -5.58 0.76
C ASN A 172 15.94 -6.50 1.95
N ARG A 173 15.26 -5.96 2.96
CA ARG A 173 14.82 -6.68 4.16
C ARG A 173 13.47 -7.33 3.91
N HIS A 174 13.38 -8.63 4.13
CA HIS A 174 12.18 -9.42 3.85
C HIS A 174 11.20 -9.34 5.03
N ILE A 175 10.52 -8.20 5.21
CA ILE A 175 9.47 -8.07 6.22
C ILE A 175 8.12 -8.57 5.68
N ASN A 176 7.14 -8.78 6.56
CA ASN A 176 5.79 -9.13 6.15
C ASN A 176 5.03 -7.91 5.60
N ILE A 177 5.18 -7.64 4.30
CA ILE A 177 4.55 -6.49 3.61
C ILE A 177 3.03 -6.68 3.53
N GLY A 178 2.55 -7.89 3.28
CA GLY A 178 1.13 -8.24 3.22
C GLY A 178 0.41 -7.83 4.50
N ARG A 179 1.00 -8.12 5.67
CA ARG A 179 0.49 -7.65 6.95
C ARG A 179 0.33 -6.12 7.00
N LEU A 180 1.41 -5.38 6.67
CA LEU A 180 1.37 -3.91 6.67
C LEU A 180 0.30 -3.34 5.73
N VAL A 181 0.06 -4.00 4.60
CA VAL A 181 -0.96 -3.59 3.63
C VAL A 181 -2.37 -3.90 4.14
N ILE A 182 -2.61 -5.09 4.71
CA ILE A 182 -3.93 -5.44 5.30
C ILE A 182 -4.27 -4.47 6.43
N ASP A 183 -3.35 -4.26 7.37
CA ASP A 183 -3.57 -3.37 8.52
C ASP A 183 -3.96 -1.96 8.04
N GLN A 184 -3.25 -1.45 7.03
CA GLN A 184 -3.51 -0.13 6.48
C GLN A 184 -4.81 -0.07 5.68
N MET A 185 -5.17 -1.15 4.96
CA MET A 185 -6.44 -1.24 4.24
C MET A 185 -7.63 -1.24 5.20
N LEU A 186 -7.58 -2.08 6.24
CA LEU A 186 -8.62 -2.15 7.28
C LEU A 186 -8.76 -0.82 8.02
N LEU A 187 -7.64 -0.18 8.39
CA LEU A 187 -7.65 1.15 9.00
C LEU A 187 -8.35 2.20 8.12
N CYS A 188 -8.15 2.15 6.80
CA CYS A 188 -8.80 3.09 5.88
C CYS A 188 -10.27 2.74 5.60
N MET A 189 -10.64 1.46 5.60
CA MET A 189 -12.02 1.02 5.38
C MET A 189 -12.92 1.40 6.55
N GLY A 190 -12.39 1.38 7.78
CA GLY A 190 -13.21 1.60 8.97
C GLY A 190 -14.16 0.43 9.25
N PRO A 191 -14.99 0.55 10.28
CA PRO A 191 -15.91 -0.50 10.68
C PRO A 191 -17.02 -0.71 9.62
N LEU A 192 -17.71 -1.84 9.68
CA LEU A 192 -18.65 -2.25 8.64
C LEU A 192 -19.92 -1.39 8.62
N ASP A 193 -20.40 -1.02 9.81
CA ASP A 193 -21.57 -0.18 10.03
C ASP A 193 -21.42 1.23 9.43
N GLU A 194 -20.19 1.76 9.40
CA GLU A 194 -19.87 3.04 8.74
C GLU A 194 -19.86 2.95 7.20
N ARG A 195 -19.95 1.75 6.61
CA ARG A 195 -19.90 1.52 5.15
C ARG A 195 -21.21 1.01 4.56
N THR A 196 -22.21 0.74 5.40
CA THR A 196 -23.51 0.19 4.99
C THR A 196 -24.62 1.20 5.19
N GLY A 197 -25.45 1.45 4.17
CA GLY A 197 -26.60 2.36 4.27
C GLY A 197 -26.25 3.85 4.27
N ILE A 198 -25.12 4.21 3.65
CA ILE A 198 -24.70 5.60 3.43
C ILE A 198 -24.84 5.97 1.95
N ASP A 199 -25.15 7.23 1.67
CA ASP A 199 -25.40 7.73 0.31
C ASP A 199 -24.14 7.61 -0.58
N ASP A 200 -22.93 7.75 -0.03
CA ASP A 200 -21.66 7.66 -0.78
C ASP A 200 -20.65 6.74 -0.08
N VAL A 201 -20.24 5.64 -0.73
CA VAL A 201 -19.17 4.76 -0.21
C VAL A 201 -17.86 5.03 -0.95
N LEU A 202 -16.86 5.52 -0.22
CA LEU A 202 -15.51 5.75 -0.76
C LEU A 202 -14.68 4.47 -0.71
N CYS A 203 -14.43 3.86 -1.88
CA CYS A 203 -13.59 2.67 -1.98
C CYS A 203 -12.10 3.04 -2.01
N PHE A 204 -11.39 2.70 -0.94
CA PHE A 204 -9.93 2.80 -0.85
C PHE A 204 -9.24 1.52 -1.34
N TYR A 205 -8.02 1.66 -1.87
CA TYR A 205 -7.23 0.53 -2.40
C TYR A 205 -7.92 -0.31 -3.50
N PRO A 206 -8.63 0.31 -4.47
CA PRO A 206 -9.41 -0.42 -5.45
C PRO A 206 -8.58 -1.40 -6.29
N ARG A 207 -7.30 -1.08 -6.56
CA ARG A 207 -6.44 -1.96 -7.37
C ARG A 207 -5.98 -3.19 -6.59
N PHE A 208 -5.59 -3.05 -5.34
CA PHE A 208 -5.25 -4.20 -4.50
C PHE A 208 -6.47 -5.08 -4.25
N LEU A 209 -7.64 -4.49 -3.98
CA LEU A 209 -8.88 -5.23 -3.85
C LEU A 209 -9.26 -5.99 -5.12
N GLN A 210 -9.10 -5.37 -6.29
CA GLN A 210 -9.37 -6.05 -7.55
C GLN A 210 -8.36 -7.17 -7.82
N LEU A 211 -7.08 -7.01 -7.46
CA LEU A 211 -6.11 -8.11 -7.57
C LEU A 211 -6.48 -9.30 -6.69
N ILE A 212 -6.99 -9.04 -5.48
CA ILE A 212 -7.52 -10.08 -4.59
C ILE A 212 -8.73 -10.76 -5.23
N LEU A 213 -9.69 -10.00 -5.74
CA LEU A 213 -10.87 -10.53 -6.42
C LEU A 213 -10.49 -11.39 -7.63
N ASN A 214 -9.54 -10.94 -8.45
CA ASN A 214 -9.07 -11.68 -9.61
C ASN A 214 -8.45 -13.03 -9.22
N ASP A 215 -7.75 -13.09 -8.09
CA ASP A 215 -7.12 -14.33 -7.63
C ASP A 215 -8.12 -15.33 -7.03
N VAL A 216 -9.17 -14.87 -6.36
CA VAL A 216 -10.12 -15.74 -5.65
C VAL A 216 -11.38 -16.12 -6.46
N LEU A 217 -11.62 -15.42 -7.57
CA LEU A 217 -12.78 -15.64 -8.45
C LEU A 217 -12.42 -16.27 -9.81
N MET A 218 -11.14 -16.30 -10.18
CA MET A 218 -10.64 -17.02 -11.38
C MET A 218 -10.12 -18.40 -11.00
#